data_AF-S9TFS8-F1
#
_entry.id   AF-S9TFS8-F1
#
_cell.length_a   1.000
_cell.length_b   1.000
_cell.length_c   1.000
_cell.angle_alpha   90.00
_cell.angle_beta   90.00
_cell.angle_gamma   90.00
#
_symmetry.space_group_name_H-M   'P 1'
#
loop_
_entity.id
_entity.type
_entity.pdbx_description
1 polymer ?
#
loop_
_entity_poly.entity_id
_entity_poly.type
_entity_poly.pdbx_seq_one_letter_code
_entity_poly.pdbx_strand_id
1 'polypeptide(L)'
;MGSAPLTKPQLTCVTFTADIRCVMHKVFGREGLEARFQRRLPCFAVGYSAGGTMLIMGIAQELQLMEGQTTTPHMHPEGFPFECCVCLSAPYDMATHAASMLTRVGRLLYQAPLVTALRKYTHKHRAVLVGGLPGVPQVTDRTVDAFMARLKTVEDFDEHVVAPHFGYKCVEDYYADGSLFKWLPHLHTIPVVCAAARDDPVTGHSLRTADWQRLVDHTNPNVAYVETPTGGHLGYMLGPVDEWRTAPCFLDHFPVDCIDHLVAAKAADPSL
;
A
#
# COMPACT_ATOMS: atom_id res chain seq x y z
N MET A 1 7.35 -5.68 11.94
CA MET A 1 8.12 -4.75 11.09
C MET A 1 9.53 -5.31 10.91
N GLY A 2 10.06 -5.25 9.68
CA GLY A 2 11.19 -6.05 9.20
C GLY A 2 12.52 -5.90 9.96
N SER A 3 13.43 -6.85 9.72
CA SER A 3 14.78 -6.92 10.30
C SER A 3 15.89 -6.52 9.32
N ALA A 4 15.55 -6.22 8.06
CA ALA A 4 16.52 -5.85 7.04
C ALA A 4 17.21 -4.51 7.41
N PRO A 5 18.55 -4.40 7.22
CA PRO A 5 19.26 -3.17 7.49
C PRO A 5 18.86 -2.07 6.49
N LEU A 6 18.59 -0.87 7.01
CA LEU A 6 18.29 0.31 6.20
C LEU A 6 19.59 0.84 5.59
N THR A 7 19.63 1.00 4.26
CA THR A 7 20.78 1.61 3.55
C THR A 7 20.84 3.13 3.77
N LYS A 8 19.70 3.76 4.05
CA LYS A 8 19.57 5.13 4.54
C LYS A 8 18.67 5.10 5.78
N PRO A 9 19.13 5.56 6.97
CA PRO A 9 18.30 5.57 8.17
C PRO A 9 17.09 6.48 7.98
N GLN A 10 15.90 5.89 7.88
CA GLN A 10 14.62 6.56 7.68
C GLN A 10 13.54 5.78 8.42
N LEU A 11 12.46 6.45 8.82
CA LEU A 11 11.29 5.76 9.37
C LEU A 11 10.36 5.28 8.25
N THR A 12 9.50 4.32 8.57
CA THR A 12 8.52 3.78 7.63
C THR A 12 7.47 4.83 7.27
N CYS A 13 7.01 4.83 6.02
CA CYS A 13 5.94 5.68 5.54
C CYS A 13 5.25 5.04 4.32
N VAL A 14 3.92 5.04 4.33
CA VAL A 14 3.13 4.43 3.25
C VAL A 14 3.19 5.20 1.93
N THR A 15 3.49 6.51 1.97
CA THR A 15 3.62 7.33 0.77
C THR A 15 5.04 7.35 0.21
N PHE A 16 6.01 6.73 0.92
CA PHE A 16 7.37 6.61 0.43
C PHE A 16 7.51 5.44 -0.56
N THR A 17 7.47 5.76 -1.85
CA THR A 17 7.47 4.76 -2.94
C THR A 17 8.84 4.47 -3.54
N ALA A 18 9.91 5.17 -3.13
CA ALA A 18 11.20 5.06 -3.79
C ALA A 18 11.78 3.63 -3.75
N ASP A 19 11.56 2.91 -2.65
CA ASP A 19 12.02 1.52 -2.50
C ASP A 19 11.27 0.57 -3.44
N ILE A 20 9.93 0.65 -3.47
CA ILE A 20 9.15 -0.23 -4.34
C ILE A 20 9.44 0.07 -5.82
N ARG A 21 9.56 1.35 -6.19
CA ARG A 21 9.95 1.76 -7.54
C ARG A 21 11.36 1.27 -7.90
N CYS A 22 12.33 1.33 -6.98
CA CYS A 22 13.66 0.76 -7.18
C CYS A 22 13.59 -0.76 -7.48
N VAL A 23 12.74 -1.49 -6.76
CA VAL A 23 12.50 -2.92 -6.99
C VAL A 23 11.82 -3.16 -8.35
N MET A 24 10.84 -2.34 -8.74
CA MET A 24 10.20 -2.39 -10.06
C MET A 24 11.23 -2.25 -11.19
N HIS A 25 12.18 -1.33 -11.06
CA HIS A 25 13.24 -1.10 -12.05
C HIS A 25 14.27 -2.22 -12.10
N LYS A 26 14.84 -2.57 -10.94
CA LYS A 26 16.03 -3.43 -10.87
C LYS A 26 15.72 -4.92 -10.87
N VAL A 27 14.57 -5.30 -10.34
CA VAL A 27 14.19 -6.71 -10.15
C VAL A 27 13.13 -7.13 -11.16
N PHE A 28 12.13 -6.27 -11.35
CA PHE A 28 10.97 -6.58 -12.22
C PHE A 28 11.02 -5.90 -13.59
N GLY A 29 12.09 -5.18 -13.93
CA GLY A 29 12.28 -4.65 -15.28
C GLY A 29 12.25 -5.79 -16.31
N ARG A 30 11.57 -5.58 -17.44
CA ARG A 30 11.36 -6.64 -18.46
C ARG A 30 12.66 -7.30 -18.92
N GLU A 31 13.68 -6.49 -19.22
CA GLU A 31 15.01 -6.97 -19.60
C GLU A 31 15.66 -7.80 -18.49
N GLY A 32 15.58 -7.33 -17.23
CA GLY A 32 16.15 -8.04 -16.08
C GLY A 32 15.47 -9.38 -15.84
N LEU A 33 14.14 -9.45 -15.97
CA LEU A 33 13.38 -10.69 -15.87
C LEU A 33 13.71 -11.65 -17.01
N GLU A 34 13.73 -11.16 -18.26
CA GLU A 34 14.04 -11.99 -19.42
C GLU A 34 15.47 -12.52 -19.39
N ALA A 35 16.45 -11.69 -19.02
CA ALA A 35 17.82 -12.13 -18.82
C ALA A 35 17.94 -13.17 -17.69
N ARG A 36 17.16 -13.03 -16.60
CA ARG A 36 17.18 -13.98 -15.48
C ARG A 36 16.54 -15.32 -15.83
N PHE A 37 15.42 -15.31 -16.54
CA PHE A 37 14.61 -16.49 -16.79
C PHE A 37 14.75 -17.06 -18.22
N GLN A 38 15.53 -16.40 -19.08
CA GLN A 38 15.79 -16.76 -20.47
C GLN A 38 14.51 -16.87 -21.32
N ARG A 39 13.47 -16.10 -20.93
CA ARG A 39 12.20 -15.98 -21.64
C ARG A 39 11.41 -14.77 -21.12
N ARG A 40 10.57 -14.20 -21.97
CA ARG A 40 9.58 -13.20 -21.55
C ARG A 40 8.53 -13.85 -20.64
N LEU A 41 8.32 -13.26 -19.47
CA LEU A 41 7.33 -13.70 -18.49
C LEU A 41 6.32 -12.59 -18.23
N PRO A 42 5.03 -12.92 -18.08
CA PRO A 42 4.08 -11.97 -17.55
C PRO A 42 4.43 -11.68 -16.09
N CYS A 43 4.25 -10.42 -15.68
CA CYS A 43 4.49 -10.00 -14.31
C CYS A 43 3.21 -9.40 -13.73
N PHE A 44 2.85 -9.81 -12.53
CA PHE A 44 1.64 -9.38 -11.84
C PHE A 44 2.01 -8.81 -10.48
N ALA A 45 1.34 -7.74 -10.07
CA ALA A 45 1.60 -7.11 -8.80
C ALA A 45 0.45 -7.38 -7.83
N VAL A 46 0.79 -7.83 -6.61
CA VAL A 46 -0.19 -8.07 -5.54
C VAL A 46 0.24 -7.31 -4.30
N GLY A 47 -0.65 -6.50 -3.73
CA GLY A 47 -0.39 -5.69 -2.55
C GLY A 47 -1.47 -5.86 -1.49
N TYR A 48 -1.05 -5.95 -0.22
CA TYR A 48 -1.96 -6.12 0.92
C TYR A 48 -1.84 -4.94 1.87
N SER A 49 -2.96 -4.42 2.37
CA SER A 49 -2.99 -3.34 3.36
C SER A 49 -2.10 -2.17 2.94
N ALA A 50 -1.24 -1.65 3.82
CA ALA A 50 -0.26 -0.60 3.53
C ALA A 50 0.63 -0.91 2.30
N GLY A 51 0.93 -2.18 2.03
CA GLY A 51 1.69 -2.59 0.85
C GLY A 51 0.91 -2.38 -0.46
N GLY A 52 -0.41 -2.51 -0.43
CA GLY A 52 -1.28 -2.16 -1.56
C GLY A 52 -1.27 -0.66 -1.84
N THR A 53 -1.24 0.18 -0.79
CA THR A 53 -1.10 1.63 -0.95
C THR A 53 0.23 2.00 -1.59
N MET A 54 1.34 1.48 -1.06
CA MET A 54 2.67 1.71 -1.65
C MET A 54 2.74 1.24 -3.10
N LEU A 55 2.11 0.11 -3.41
CA LEU A 55 2.10 -0.47 -4.75
C LEU A 55 1.34 0.40 -5.74
N ILE A 56 0.08 0.76 -5.46
CA ILE A 56 -0.71 1.60 -6.36
C ILE A 56 -0.05 2.96 -6.56
N MET A 57 0.44 3.60 -5.48
CA MET A 57 1.15 4.88 -5.58
C MET A 57 2.43 4.75 -6.42
N GLY A 58 3.21 3.69 -6.20
CA GLY A 58 4.44 3.44 -6.95
C GLY A 58 4.18 3.22 -8.44
N ILE A 59 3.17 2.41 -8.78
CA ILE A 59 2.74 2.18 -10.17
C ILE A 59 2.27 3.48 -10.80
N ALA A 60 1.37 4.22 -10.15
CA ALA A 60 0.84 5.49 -10.66
C ALA A 60 1.96 6.48 -11.03
N GLN A 61 2.94 6.65 -10.13
CA GLN A 61 4.06 7.55 -10.35
C GLN A 61 4.95 7.11 -11.52
N GLU A 62 5.20 5.80 -11.69
CA GLU A 62 5.96 5.30 -12.84
C GLU A 62 5.21 5.55 -14.15
N LEU A 63 3.90 5.29 -14.20
CA LEU A 63 3.10 5.54 -15.40
C LEU A 63 3.08 7.03 -15.77
N GLN A 64 2.88 7.92 -14.81
CA GLN A 64 2.94 9.37 -15.04
C GLN A 64 4.33 9.82 -15.55
N LEU A 65 5.41 9.25 -15.02
CA LEU A 65 6.75 9.55 -15.51
C LEU A 65 6.97 9.06 -16.94
N MET A 66 6.38 7.92 -17.32
CA MET A 66 6.43 7.40 -18.68
C MET A 66 5.65 8.29 -19.67
N GLU A 67 4.48 8.81 -19.27
CA GLU A 67 3.66 9.73 -20.09
C GLU A 67 4.32 11.10 -20.30
N GLY A 68 5.00 11.62 -19.27
CA GLY A 68 5.61 12.95 -19.29
C GLY A 68 7.00 13.03 -19.94
N GLN A 69 7.67 11.91 -20.18
CA GLN A 69 9.04 11.89 -20.71
C GLN A 69 9.08 11.75 -22.23
N THR A 70 9.52 12.80 -22.92
CA THR A 70 9.79 12.78 -24.38
C THR A 70 11.28 12.77 -24.75
N THR A 71 12.20 12.96 -23.78
CA THR A 71 13.60 13.30 -24.07
C THR A 71 14.66 12.62 -23.18
N THR A 72 14.28 11.84 -22.16
CA THR A 72 15.20 11.06 -21.32
C THR A 72 15.03 9.56 -21.55
N PRO A 73 16.07 8.71 -21.36
CA PRO A 73 15.90 7.27 -21.44
C PRO A 73 14.78 6.85 -20.47
N HIS A 74 13.71 6.27 -21.00
CA HIS A 74 12.62 5.76 -20.18
C HIS A 74 13.20 4.78 -19.16
N MET A 75 12.81 4.90 -17.88
CA MET A 75 13.19 3.93 -16.84
C MET A 75 12.64 2.52 -17.14
N HIS A 76 11.62 2.46 -18.01
CA HIS A 76 11.04 1.26 -18.59
C HIS A 76 11.11 1.34 -20.14
N PRO A 77 12.29 1.13 -20.76
CA PRO A 77 12.46 1.31 -22.21
C PRO A 77 11.65 0.31 -23.03
N GLU A 78 11.41 -0.89 -22.50
CA GLU A 78 10.60 -1.96 -23.10
C GLU A 78 9.12 -1.92 -22.64
N GLY A 79 8.71 -0.80 -22.03
CA GLY A 79 7.38 -0.61 -21.47
C GLY A 79 7.22 -1.11 -20.03
N PHE A 80 6.08 -0.76 -19.43
CA PHE A 80 5.79 -1.04 -18.03
C PHE A 80 5.79 -2.55 -17.74
N PRO A 81 6.39 -3.02 -16.64
CA PRO A 81 6.64 -4.46 -16.45
C PRO A 81 5.42 -5.26 -16.01
N PHE A 82 4.48 -4.65 -15.27
CA PHE A 82 3.31 -5.36 -14.77
C PHE A 82 2.16 -5.35 -15.77
N GLU A 83 1.42 -6.45 -15.80
CA GLU A 83 0.24 -6.62 -16.65
C GLU A 83 -1.07 -6.41 -15.90
N CYS A 84 -1.06 -6.54 -14.56
CA CYS A 84 -2.16 -6.13 -13.70
C CYS A 84 -1.69 -5.87 -12.28
N CYS A 85 -2.57 -5.23 -11.50
CA CYS A 85 -2.38 -4.99 -10.08
C CYS A 85 -3.60 -5.46 -9.29
N VAL A 86 -3.40 -6.34 -8.31
CA VAL A 86 -4.45 -6.73 -7.34
C VAL A 86 -4.08 -6.17 -5.98
N CYS A 87 -4.97 -5.38 -5.39
CA CYS A 87 -4.78 -4.80 -4.07
C CYS A 87 -5.89 -5.27 -3.14
N LEU A 88 -5.51 -5.76 -1.98
CA LEU A 88 -6.41 -6.32 -0.96
C LEU A 88 -6.32 -5.53 0.33
N SER A 89 -7.48 -5.03 0.78
CA SER A 89 -7.67 -4.31 2.04
C SER A 89 -6.72 -3.13 2.25
N ALA A 90 -6.29 -2.48 1.17
CA ALA A 90 -5.44 -1.29 1.25
C ALA A 90 -6.26 -0.11 1.79
N PRO A 91 -5.70 0.80 2.62
CA PRO A 91 -6.41 2.00 3.05
C PRO A 91 -6.65 2.96 1.87
N TYR A 92 -7.68 2.69 1.07
CA TYR A 92 -8.00 3.44 -0.16
C TYR A 92 -8.34 4.91 0.11
N ASP A 93 -8.81 5.23 1.31
CA ASP A 93 -9.02 6.58 1.81
C ASP A 93 -8.40 6.69 3.21
N MET A 94 -7.26 7.38 3.31
CA MET A 94 -6.46 7.43 4.54
C MET A 94 -7.16 8.19 5.66
N ALA A 95 -7.96 9.21 5.32
CA ALA A 95 -8.75 9.95 6.30
C ALA A 95 -9.85 9.07 6.92
N THR A 96 -10.56 8.30 6.08
CA THR A 96 -11.57 7.32 6.53
C THR A 96 -10.93 6.22 7.35
N HIS A 97 -9.75 5.74 6.96
CA HIS A 97 -8.95 4.80 7.73
C HIS A 97 -8.60 5.34 9.12
N ALA A 98 -8.04 6.55 9.20
CA ALA A 98 -7.68 7.19 10.46
C ALA A 98 -8.91 7.32 11.39
N ALA A 99 -10.03 7.80 10.85
CA ALA A 99 -11.30 7.88 11.60
C ALA A 99 -11.81 6.51 12.06
N SER A 100 -11.71 5.48 11.22
CA SER A 100 -12.13 4.11 11.53
C SER A 100 -11.30 3.50 12.65
N MET A 101 -9.99 3.74 12.64
CA MET A 101 -9.06 3.31 13.68
C MET A 101 -9.40 3.92 15.05
N LEU A 102 -10.00 5.11 15.09
CA LEU A 102 -10.43 5.78 16.32
C LEU A 102 -11.77 5.28 16.88
N THR A 103 -12.51 4.41 16.17
CA THR A 103 -13.74 3.79 16.69
C THR A 103 -13.45 2.87 17.88
N ARG A 104 -14.48 2.44 18.64
CA ARG A 104 -14.28 1.54 19.79
C ARG A 104 -13.63 0.21 19.37
N VAL A 105 -14.09 -0.36 18.26
CA VAL A 105 -13.58 -1.62 17.71
C VAL A 105 -12.17 -1.42 17.15
N GLY A 106 -11.95 -0.36 16.36
CA GLY A 106 -10.63 0.00 15.83
C GLY A 106 -9.59 0.22 16.94
N ARG A 107 -9.96 0.95 18.00
CA ARG A 107 -9.08 1.20 19.16
C ARG A 107 -8.63 -0.09 19.84
N LEU A 108 -9.59 -0.98 20.11
CA LEU A 108 -9.34 -2.22 20.85
C LEU A 108 -8.56 -3.24 20.03
N LEU A 109 -8.98 -3.49 18.79
CA LEU A 109 -8.47 -4.60 17.99
C LEU A 109 -7.20 -4.24 17.21
N TYR A 110 -7.03 -2.97 16.80
CA TYR A 110 -5.96 -2.60 15.87
C TYR A 110 -5.08 -1.46 16.37
N GLN A 111 -5.65 -0.37 16.88
CA GLN A 111 -4.88 0.80 17.24
C GLN A 111 -3.90 0.53 18.39
N ALA A 112 -4.36 -0.07 19.49
CA ALA A 112 -3.49 -0.34 20.63
C ALA A 112 -2.33 -1.32 20.30
N PRO A 113 -2.57 -2.45 19.60
CA PRO A 113 -1.48 -3.30 19.12
C PRO A 113 -0.53 -2.58 18.16
N LEU A 114 -1.06 -1.79 17.20
CA LEU A 114 -0.24 -1.10 16.20
C LEU A 114 0.62 0.01 16.83
N VAL A 115 0.06 0.83 17.70
CA VAL A 115 0.81 1.84 18.48
C VAL A 115 1.89 1.16 19.33
N THR A 116 1.58 0.02 19.95
CA THR A 116 2.58 -0.76 20.70
C THR A 116 3.71 -1.24 19.78
N ALA A 117 3.38 -1.72 18.58
CA ALA A 117 4.37 -2.16 17.59
C ALA A 117 5.22 -0.99 17.07
N LEU A 118 4.61 0.17 16.79
CA LEU A 118 5.29 1.40 16.39
C LEU A 118 6.23 1.87 17.50
N ARG A 119 5.78 1.90 18.76
CA ARG A 119 6.63 2.25 19.91
C ARG A 119 7.83 1.32 20.04
N LYS A 120 7.63 0.01 19.90
CA LYS A 120 8.72 -0.98 19.92
C LYS A 120 9.70 -0.79 18.76
N TYR A 121 9.18 -0.58 17.55
CA TYR A 121 9.98 -0.30 16.35
C TYR A 121 10.82 0.97 16.54
N THR A 122 10.19 2.07 16.93
CA THR A 122 10.88 3.34 17.12
C THR A 122 11.87 3.30 18.28
N HIS A 123 11.57 2.59 19.38
CA HIS A 123 12.54 2.37 20.46
C HIS A 123 13.74 1.55 19.98
N LYS A 124 13.54 0.49 19.18
CA LYS A 124 14.61 -0.30 18.56
C LYS A 124 15.49 0.57 17.65
N HIS A 125 14.90 1.55 16.96
CA HIS A 125 15.58 2.46 16.05
C HIS A 125 15.79 3.86 16.64
N ARG A 126 15.81 4.00 17.97
CA ARG A 126 15.86 5.32 18.65
C ARG A 126 17.06 6.18 18.25
N ALA A 127 18.18 5.55 17.86
CA ALA A 127 19.37 6.25 17.38
C ALA A 127 19.07 7.08 16.12
N VAL A 128 18.10 6.67 15.31
CA VAL A 128 17.65 7.42 14.13
C VAL A 128 16.92 8.70 14.56
N LEU A 129 16.06 8.62 15.57
CA LEU A 129 15.38 9.80 16.13
C LEU A 129 16.35 10.74 16.84
N VAL A 130 17.25 10.20 17.67
CA VAL A 130 18.25 10.98 18.41
C VAL A 130 19.29 11.59 17.47
N GLY A 131 19.62 10.89 16.37
CA GLY A 131 20.48 11.40 15.31
C GLY A 131 19.89 12.57 14.52
N GLY A 132 18.61 12.90 14.74
CA GLY A 132 17.90 13.97 14.06
C GLY A 132 17.23 13.47 12.78
N LEU A 133 15.90 13.45 12.78
CA LEU A 133 15.12 13.29 11.56
C LEU A 133 14.74 14.68 11.04
N PRO A 134 14.96 14.97 9.74
CA PRO A 134 14.48 16.22 9.14
C PRO A 134 13.00 16.45 9.45
N GLY A 135 12.62 17.68 9.78
CA GLY A 135 11.22 18.06 10.08
C GLY A 135 10.68 17.63 11.46
N VAL A 136 11.24 16.58 12.09
CA VAL A 136 10.82 16.12 13.41
C VAL A 136 11.55 16.91 14.49
N PRO A 137 10.88 17.32 15.60
CA PRO A 137 11.56 17.98 16.71
C PRO A 137 12.75 17.17 17.22
N GLN A 138 13.91 17.83 17.38
CA GLN A 138 15.11 17.18 17.86
C GLN A 138 14.88 16.57 19.25
N VAL A 139 15.08 15.26 19.36
CA VAL A 139 15.06 14.54 20.63
C VAL A 139 16.48 14.14 21.03
N THR A 140 16.67 13.93 22.33
CA THR A 140 17.92 13.46 22.93
C THR A 140 17.67 12.11 23.58
N ASP A 141 18.73 11.37 23.95
CA ASP A 141 18.58 10.15 24.73
C ASP A 141 17.77 10.34 26.03
N ARG A 142 17.76 11.56 26.60
CA ARG A 142 17.00 11.89 27.81
C ARG A 142 15.52 12.19 27.54
N THR A 143 15.18 12.62 26.32
CA THR A 143 13.82 13.10 25.98
C THR A 143 13.06 12.19 25.03
N VAL A 144 13.74 11.23 24.38
CA VAL A 144 13.13 10.31 23.42
C VAL A 144 12.01 9.47 24.03
N ASP A 145 12.17 8.96 25.25
CA ASP A 145 11.13 8.16 25.91
C ASP A 145 9.89 9.00 26.24
N ALA A 146 10.09 10.25 26.68
CA ALA A 146 9.00 11.19 26.96
C ALA A 146 8.26 11.59 25.67
N PHE A 147 8.98 11.80 24.57
CA PHE A 147 8.40 12.03 23.26
C PHE A 147 7.55 10.84 22.81
N MET A 148 8.10 9.63 22.87
CA MET A 148 7.42 8.38 22.51
C MET A 148 6.20 8.08 23.38
N ALA A 149 6.21 8.48 24.65
CA ALA A 149 5.08 8.28 25.56
C ALA A 149 3.87 9.16 25.22
N ARG A 150 4.06 10.25 24.46
CA ARG A 150 2.97 11.13 24.00
C ARG A 150 2.22 10.56 22.80
N LEU A 151 2.83 9.66 22.04
CA LEU A 151 2.25 9.05 20.84
C LEU A 151 1.33 7.88 21.24
N LYS A 152 0.04 8.16 21.38
CA LYS A 152 -0.99 7.23 21.89
C LYS A 152 -1.83 6.62 20.78
N THR A 153 -1.91 7.29 19.64
CA THR A 153 -2.68 6.88 18.47
C THR A 153 -1.78 6.77 17.24
N VAL A 154 -2.24 6.10 16.18
CA VAL A 154 -1.52 6.08 14.90
C VAL A 154 -1.45 7.48 14.32
N GLU A 155 -2.53 8.26 14.44
CA GLU A 155 -2.58 9.65 14.03
C GLU A 155 -1.56 10.53 14.77
N ASP A 156 -1.30 10.30 16.06
CA ASP A 156 -0.24 11.01 16.79
C ASP A 156 1.15 10.71 16.18
N PHE A 157 1.37 9.46 15.77
CA PHE A 157 2.60 9.08 15.06
C PHE A 157 2.68 9.76 13.71
N ASP A 158 1.58 9.79 12.97
CA ASP A 158 1.54 10.38 11.64
C ASP A 158 1.77 11.91 11.71
N GLU A 159 1.09 12.61 12.62
CA GLU A 159 1.20 14.06 12.81
C GLU A 159 2.58 14.49 13.34
N HIS A 160 3.15 13.78 14.32
CA HIS A 160 4.37 14.23 14.99
C HIS A 160 5.66 13.61 14.45
N VAL A 161 5.56 12.56 13.64
CA VAL A 161 6.72 11.83 13.12
C VAL A 161 6.67 11.71 11.61
N VAL A 162 5.62 11.11 11.03
CA VAL A 162 5.61 10.78 9.59
C VAL A 162 5.44 12.03 8.74
N ALA A 163 4.35 12.77 8.90
CA ALA A 163 4.06 13.99 8.15
C ALA A 163 5.24 14.97 8.13
N PRO A 164 5.80 15.40 9.29
CA PRO A 164 6.94 16.31 9.29
C PRO A 164 8.21 15.69 8.69
N HIS A 165 8.47 14.40 8.93
CA HIS A 165 9.66 13.75 8.39
C HIS A 165 9.67 13.69 6.86
N PHE A 166 8.51 13.44 6.27
CA PHE A 166 8.33 13.36 4.83
C PHE A 166 7.96 14.70 4.19
N GLY A 167 8.01 15.81 4.95
CA GLY A 167 7.87 17.17 4.43
C GLY A 167 6.43 17.62 4.19
N TYR A 168 5.44 16.91 4.72
CA TYR A 168 4.05 17.37 4.73
C TYR A 168 3.87 18.47 5.78
N LYS A 169 2.94 19.41 5.52
CA LYS A 169 2.69 20.53 6.43
C LYS A 169 1.91 20.10 7.67
N CYS A 170 1.04 19.10 7.51
CA CYS A 170 0.19 18.53 8.54
C CYS A 170 -0.22 17.09 8.15
N VAL A 171 -0.82 16.35 9.09
CA VAL A 171 -1.31 14.99 8.84
C VAL A 171 -2.41 14.93 7.76
N GLU A 172 -3.21 15.98 7.59
CA GLU A 172 -4.25 16.00 6.55
C GLU A 172 -3.65 16.02 5.14
N ASP A 173 -2.56 16.77 4.94
CA ASP A 173 -1.81 16.77 3.68
C ASP A 173 -1.22 15.38 3.41
N TYR A 174 -0.72 14.71 4.45
CA TYR A 174 -0.22 13.34 4.37
C TYR A 174 -1.32 12.34 3.99
N TYR A 175 -2.50 12.40 4.63
CA TYR A 175 -3.63 11.53 4.32
C TYR A 175 -4.21 11.80 2.94
N ALA A 176 -4.31 13.07 2.53
CA ALA A 176 -4.74 13.42 1.18
C ALA A 176 -3.80 12.86 0.11
N ASP A 177 -2.48 12.87 0.38
CA ASP A 177 -1.49 12.28 -0.52
C ASP A 177 -1.50 10.75 -0.51
N GLY A 178 -1.71 10.10 0.64
CA GLY A 178 -1.77 8.64 0.74
C GLY A 178 -3.10 8.01 0.30
N SER A 179 -4.15 8.80 0.05
CA SER A 179 -5.45 8.29 -0.37
C SER A 179 -5.45 7.84 -1.83
N LEU A 180 -5.80 6.57 -2.07
CA LEU A 180 -5.67 5.93 -3.37
C LEU A 180 -6.65 6.42 -4.43
N PHE A 181 -7.77 7.04 -4.05
CA PHE A 181 -8.64 7.73 -5.00
C PHE A 181 -7.92 8.85 -5.78
N LYS A 182 -6.82 9.40 -5.25
CA LYS A 182 -5.94 10.33 -5.97
C LYS A 182 -5.11 9.63 -7.06
N TRP A 183 -4.72 8.38 -6.84
CA TRP A 183 -3.72 7.68 -7.65
C TRP A 183 -4.32 6.71 -8.67
N LEU A 184 -5.42 6.04 -8.32
CA LEU A 184 -6.15 5.12 -9.19
C LEU A 184 -6.50 5.70 -10.57
N PRO A 185 -6.83 7.00 -10.73
CA PRO A 185 -7.03 7.60 -12.06
C PRO A 185 -5.83 7.49 -13.01
N HIS A 186 -4.61 7.34 -12.48
CA HIS A 186 -3.39 7.28 -13.28
C HIS A 186 -3.02 5.86 -13.73
N LEU A 187 -3.69 4.82 -13.22
CA LEU A 187 -3.45 3.43 -13.61
C LEU A 187 -4.30 3.03 -14.83
N HIS A 188 -4.20 3.78 -15.93
CA HIS A 188 -5.06 3.60 -17.10
C HIS A 188 -4.49 2.65 -18.16
N THR A 189 -3.29 2.10 -17.95
CA THR A 189 -2.61 1.20 -18.89
C THR A 189 -2.70 -0.28 -18.50
N ILE A 190 -3.16 -0.59 -17.29
CA ILE A 190 -3.29 -1.96 -16.77
C ILE A 190 -4.61 -2.13 -16.01
N PRO A 191 -5.20 -3.34 -16.00
CA PRO A 191 -6.28 -3.69 -15.09
C PRO A 191 -5.84 -3.61 -13.63
N VAL A 192 -6.73 -3.05 -12.79
CA VAL A 192 -6.51 -2.93 -11.34
C VAL A 192 -7.72 -3.46 -10.60
N VAL A 193 -7.51 -4.47 -9.75
CA VAL A 193 -8.56 -4.98 -8.86
C VAL A 193 -8.29 -4.49 -7.45
N CYS A 194 -9.25 -3.78 -6.88
CA CYS A 194 -9.24 -3.32 -5.50
C CYS A 194 -10.28 -4.12 -4.72
N ALA A 195 -9.86 -4.89 -3.72
CA ALA A 195 -10.75 -5.75 -2.96
C ALA A 195 -10.69 -5.42 -1.47
N ALA A 196 -11.84 -5.54 -0.81
CA ALA A 196 -12.05 -5.12 0.57
C ALA A 196 -13.15 -5.95 1.24
N ALA A 197 -13.19 -5.96 2.57
CA ALA A 197 -14.31 -6.48 3.34
C ALA A 197 -15.15 -5.33 3.92
N ARG A 198 -16.48 -5.45 3.87
CA ARG A 198 -17.41 -4.47 4.43
C ARG A 198 -17.30 -4.35 5.95
N ASP A 199 -16.98 -5.45 6.63
CA ASP A 199 -16.81 -5.51 8.08
C ASP A 199 -15.38 -5.17 8.54
N ASP A 200 -14.52 -4.65 7.65
CA ASP A 200 -13.17 -4.22 7.99
C ASP A 200 -13.21 -3.05 9.01
N PRO A 201 -12.78 -3.26 10.27
CA PRO A 201 -12.81 -2.23 11.30
C PRO A 201 -11.65 -1.23 11.20
N VAL A 202 -10.72 -1.42 10.26
CA VAL A 202 -9.50 -0.62 10.10
C VAL A 202 -9.69 0.49 9.08
N THR A 203 -10.35 0.22 7.98
CA THR A 203 -10.30 1.08 6.78
C THR A 203 -11.62 1.76 6.44
N GLY A 204 -12.74 1.24 6.91
CA GLY A 204 -14.07 1.84 6.70
C GLY A 204 -14.51 1.91 5.24
N HIS A 205 -14.11 0.94 4.41
CA HIS A 205 -14.30 0.95 2.96
C HIS A 205 -15.73 1.20 2.49
N SER A 206 -16.72 0.64 3.18
CA SER A 206 -18.14 0.77 2.85
C SER A 206 -18.66 2.22 2.91
N LEU A 207 -17.91 3.14 3.51
CA LEU A 207 -18.25 4.56 3.58
C LEU A 207 -17.97 5.32 2.27
N ARG A 208 -17.31 4.67 1.30
CA ARG A 208 -16.81 5.31 0.06
C ARG A 208 -17.41 4.71 -1.23
N THR A 209 -18.54 3.99 -1.14
CA THR A 209 -19.19 3.34 -2.31
C THR A 209 -19.47 4.33 -3.46
N ALA A 210 -19.91 5.55 -3.16
CA ALA A 210 -20.17 6.56 -4.19
C ALA A 210 -18.89 7.02 -4.91
N ASP A 211 -17.76 7.08 -4.21
CA ASP A 211 -16.48 7.48 -4.82
C ASP A 211 -15.90 6.34 -5.66
N TRP A 212 -16.09 5.08 -5.25
CA TRP A 212 -15.79 3.92 -6.10
C TRP A 212 -16.60 3.93 -7.39
N GLN A 213 -17.92 4.15 -7.30
CA GLN A 213 -18.78 4.22 -8.47
C GLN A 213 -18.32 5.34 -9.41
N ARG A 214 -18.03 6.54 -8.88
CA ARG A 214 -17.53 7.66 -9.66
C ARG A 214 -16.20 7.33 -10.36
N LEU A 215 -15.28 6.68 -9.64
CA LEU A 215 -13.98 6.28 -10.19
C LEU A 215 -14.15 5.34 -11.38
N VAL A 216 -14.92 4.26 -11.20
CA VAL A 216 -15.10 3.22 -12.23
C VAL A 216 -15.88 3.76 -13.44
N ASP A 217 -16.98 4.49 -13.22
CA ASP A 217 -17.86 4.92 -14.31
C ASP A 217 -17.32 6.12 -15.10
N HIS A 218 -16.52 6.98 -14.46
CA HIS A 218 -16.22 8.31 -15.02
C HIS A 218 -14.74 8.65 -15.10
N THR A 219 -13.86 7.86 -14.47
CA THR A 219 -12.44 8.25 -14.35
C THR A 219 -11.49 7.18 -14.87
N ASN A 220 -11.62 5.93 -14.42
CA ASN A 220 -10.76 4.83 -14.87
C ASN A 220 -11.55 3.51 -14.97
N PRO A 221 -11.97 3.11 -16.19
CA PRO A 221 -12.73 1.88 -16.39
C PRO A 221 -11.89 0.60 -16.23
N ASN A 222 -10.55 0.72 -16.09
CA ASN A 222 -9.68 -0.43 -15.83
C ASN A 222 -9.64 -0.82 -14.34
N VAL A 223 -10.31 -0.06 -13.47
CA VAL A 223 -10.42 -0.37 -12.05
C VAL A 223 -11.69 -1.18 -11.79
N ALA A 224 -11.56 -2.29 -11.08
CA ALA A 224 -12.66 -3.02 -10.51
C ALA A 224 -12.59 -2.96 -8.97
N TYR A 225 -13.71 -2.63 -8.33
CA TYR A 225 -13.83 -2.71 -6.87
C TYR A 225 -14.68 -3.93 -6.47
N VAL A 226 -14.15 -4.77 -5.57
CA VAL A 226 -14.82 -5.97 -5.07
C VAL A 226 -14.94 -5.88 -3.56
N GLU A 227 -16.18 -5.90 -3.05
CA GLU A 227 -16.44 -5.86 -1.61
C GLU A 227 -17.08 -7.17 -1.15
N THR A 228 -16.42 -7.86 -0.22
CA THR A 228 -17.00 -9.03 0.46
C THR A 228 -17.86 -8.57 1.64
N PRO A 229 -18.96 -9.28 1.98
CA PRO A 229 -19.75 -8.93 3.16
C PRO A 229 -18.97 -9.05 4.48
N THR A 230 -18.07 -10.03 4.56
CA THR A 230 -17.25 -10.34 5.74
C THR A 230 -15.82 -10.69 5.35
N GLY A 231 -14.88 -10.49 6.28
CA GLY A 231 -13.46 -10.79 6.09
C GLY A 231 -12.55 -10.03 7.06
N GLY A 232 -13.04 -8.98 7.71
CA GLY A 232 -12.23 -8.08 8.52
C GLY A 232 -11.11 -7.44 7.68
N HIS A 233 -10.05 -6.95 8.34
CA HIS A 233 -8.96 -6.29 7.61
C HIS A 233 -8.14 -7.27 6.77
N LEU A 234 -7.62 -8.32 7.42
CA LEU A 234 -6.87 -9.40 6.78
C LEU A 234 -7.26 -10.76 7.38
N GLY A 235 -8.48 -10.83 7.93
CA GLY A 235 -8.94 -11.95 8.74
C GLY A 235 -9.34 -13.13 7.86
N TYR A 236 -10.26 -12.91 6.90
CA TYR A 236 -10.85 -13.87 5.95
C TYR A 236 -10.93 -15.32 6.43
N MET A 237 -11.16 -15.52 7.73
CA MET A 237 -11.01 -16.81 8.37
C MET A 237 -12.11 -17.73 7.89
N LEU A 238 -11.73 -18.97 7.62
CA LEU A 238 -12.65 -20.02 7.25
C LEU A 238 -13.19 -20.73 8.50
N GLY A 239 -13.88 -21.85 8.31
CA GLY A 239 -14.33 -22.67 9.42
C GLY A 239 -13.15 -23.28 10.20
N PRO A 240 -13.32 -23.70 11.47
CA PRO A 240 -12.24 -24.27 12.28
C PRO A 240 -11.51 -25.45 11.63
N VAL A 241 -12.23 -26.25 10.83
CA VAL A 241 -11.66 -27.39 10.09
C VAL A 241 -10.75 -26.91 8.96
N ASP A 242 -11.14 -25.85 8.26
CA ASP A 242 -10.39 -25.27 7.15
C ASP A 242 -9.12 -24.58 7.67
N GLU A 243 -9.23 -23.85 8.79
CA GLU A 243 -8.08 -23.27 9.50
C GLU A 243 -7.10 -24.35 9.98
N TRP A 244 -7.61 -25.44 10.57
CA TRP A 244 -6.78 -26.56 10.99
C TRP A 244 -6.04 -27.22 9.81
N ARG A 245 -6.68 -27.23 8.64
CA ARG A 245 -6.09 -27.74 7.38
C ARG A 245 -5.27 -26.70 6.63
N THR A 246 -5.13 -25.48 7.17
CA THR A 246 -4.48 -24.36 6.48
C THR A 246 -5.03 -24.16 5.06
N ALA A 247 -6.34 -24.29 4.89
CA ALA A 247 -6.98 -24.10 3.60
C ALA A 247 -6.82 -22.64 3.15
N PRO A 248 -6.59 -22.40 1.84
CA PRO A 248 -6.40 -21.05 1.32
C PRO A 248 -7.67 -20.22 1.51
N CYS A 249 -7.53 -19.05 2.10
CA CYS A 249 -8.63 -18.11 2.30
C CYS A 249 -8.76 -17.18 1.08
N PHE A 250 -9.74 -16.26 1.14
CA PHE A 250 -9.97 -15.26 0.09
C PHE A 250 -8.71 -14.48 -0.29
N LEU A 251 -7.88 -14.11 0.69
CA LEU A 251 -6.64 -13.38 0.42
C LEU A 251 -5.65 -14.18 -0.43
N ASP A 252 -5.70 -15.51 -0.39
CA ASP A 252 -4.79 -16.38 -1.12
C ASP A 252 -5.28 -16.67 -2.53
N HIS A 253 -6.54 -17.12 -2.67
CA HIS A 253 -7.05 -17.55 -3.98
C HIS A 253 -7.49 -16.39 -4.86
N PHE A 254 -8.09 -15.33 -4.30
CA PHE A 254 -8.69 -14.27 -5.11
C PHE A 254 -7.68 -13.55 -6.02
N PRO A 255 -6.46 -13.18 -5.58
CA PRO A 255 -5.45 -12.63 -6.49
C PRO A 255 -5.04 -13.60 -7.59
N VAL A 256 -4.94 -14.90 -7.28
CA VAL A 256 -4.58 -15.92 -8.25
C VAL A 256 -5.68 -16.07 -9.28
N ASP A 257 -6.95 -16.13 -8.85
CA ASP A 257 -8.11 -16.22 -9.74
C ASP A 257 -8.18 -15.00 -10.68
N CYS A 258 -7.93 -13.79 -10.17
CA CYS A 258 -7.85 -12.58 -11.00
C CYS A 258 -6.76 -12.67 -12.07
N ILE A 259 -5.58 -13.20 -11.71
CA ILE A 259 -4.46 -13.39 -12.62
C ILE A 259 -4.78 -14.47 -13.66
N ASP A 260 -5.32 -15.61 -13.24
CA ASP A 260 -5.70 -16.72 -14.13
C ASP A 260 -6.76 -16.28 -15.13
N HIS A 261 -7.76 -15.49 -14.70
CA HIS A 261 -8.75 -14.90 -15.58
C HIS A 261 -8.14 -13.95 -16.61
N LEU A 262 -7.19 -13.11 -16.21
CA LEU A 262 -6.50 -12.21 -17.14
C LEU A 262 -5.67 -13.00 -18.17
N VAL A 263 -4.94 -14.03 -17.73
CA VAL A 263 -4.15 -14.89 -18.61
C VAL A 263 -5.05 -15.61 -19.61
N ALA A 264 -6.17 -16.15 -19.15
CA ALA A 264 -7.16 -16.80 -20.02
C ALA A 264 -7.79 -15.82 -21.02
N ALA A 265 -8.11 -14.60 -20.58
CA ALA A 265 -8.65 -13.55 -21.45
C ALA A 265 -7.65 -13.16 -22.55
N LYS A 266 -6.37 -12.96 -22.21
CA LYS A 266 -5.29 -12.66 -23.17
C LYS A 266 -4.99 -13.81 -24.13
N ALA A 267 -5.15 -15.05 -23.68
CA ALA A 267 -5.03 -16.21 -24.55
C ALA A 267 -6.18 -16.28 -25.59
N ALA A 268 -7.36 -15.80 -25.22
CA ALA A 268 -8.52 -15.71 -26.12
C ALA A 268 -8.46 -14.49 -27.04
N ASP A 269 -7.96 -13.35 -26.53
CA ASP A 269 -7.77 -12.11 -27.28
C ASP A 269 -6.42 -11.46 -26.91
N PRO A 270 -5.38 -11.65 -27.75
CA PRO A 270 -4.05 -11.08 -27.51
C PRO A 270 -3.95 -9.55 -27.58
N SER A 271 -5.04 -8.85 -27.93
CA SER A 271 -5.07 -7.39 -27.95
C SER A 271 -5.38 -6.75 -26.59
N LEU A 272 -5.80 -7.57 -25.60
CA LEU A 272 -6.02 -7.21 -24.20
C LEU A 272 -4.74 -7.12 -23.36
#